data_AF-D7TPE7-F1
#
_entry.id   AF-D7TPE7-F1
#
_cell.length_a   1.000
_cell.length_b   1.000
_cell.length_c   1.000
_cell.angle_alpha   90.00
_cell.angle_beta   90.00
_cell.angle_gamma   90.00
#
_symmetry.space_group_name_H-M   'P 1'
#
loop_
_entity.id
_entity.type
_entity.pdbx_description
1 polymer ?
#
loop_
_entity_poly.entity_id
_entity_poly.type
_entity_poly.pdbx_seq_one_letter_code
_entity_poly.pdbx_strand_id
1 'polypeptide(L)'
;MKEREMQSYIEEREREVAEREAAWKAELSRREAEIARQEARLKMEKENLEKEKSVLMGTASNQDNQDGALEITVSGEKYRCLRFAKAKK
;
A
#
# COMPACT_ATOMS: atom_id res chain seq x y z
N MET A 1 1.75 -53.02 -33.76
CA MET A 1 2.91 -52.10 -33.84
C MET A 1 2.44 -50.66 -33.66
N LYS A 2 1.61 -50.13 -34.56
CA LYS A 2 1.10 -48.73 -34.53
C LYS A 2 0.35 -48.32 -33.26
N GLU A 3 -0.42 -49.21 -32.65
CA GLU A 3 -1.19 -48.89 -31.43
C GLU A 3 -0.31 -48.62 -30.21
N ARG A 4 0.83 -49.35 -30.08
CA ARG A 4 1.80 -49.09 -29.01
C ARG A 4 2.55 -47.78 -29.20
N GLU A 5 2.86 -47.43 -30.44
CA GLU A 5 3.50 -46.15 -30.78
C GLU A 5 2.55 -44.98 -30.51
N MET A 6 1.27 -45.12 -30.87
CA MET A 6 0.23 -44.14 -30.56
C MET A 6 0.07 -43.95 -29.05
N GLN A 7 0.04 -45.05 -28.28
CA GLN A 7 -0.08 -45.00 -26.83
C GLN A 7 1.13 -44.28 -26.20
N SER A 8 2.34 -44.61 -26.64
CA SER A 8 3.58 -43.95 -26.17
C SER A 8 3.57 -42.46 -26.47
N TYR A 9 3.07 -42.04 -27.64
CA TYR A 9 2.95 -40.62 -27.98
C TYR A 9 1.96 -39.89 -27.06
N ILE A 10 0.84 -40.52 -26.72
CA ILE A 10 -0.14 -39.95 -25.80
C ILE A 10 0.46 -39.80 -24.40
N GLU A 11 1.11 -40.84 -23.88
CA GLU A 11 1.75 -40.80 -22.56
C GLU A 11 2.84 -39.73 -22.46
N GLU A 12 3.65 -39.57 -23.51
CA GLU A 12 4.66 -38.52 -23.59
C GLU A 12 4.02 -37.12 -23.58
N ARG A 13 2.95 -36.92 -24.36
CA ARG A 13 2.20 -35.65 -24.36
C ARG A 13 1.54 -35.35 -23.02
N GLU A 14 0.95 -36.34 -22.36
CA GLU A 14 0.37 -36.18 -21.04
C GLU A 14 1.43 -35.78 -20.01
N ARG A 15 2.64 -36.36 -20.10
CA ARG A 15 3.76 -35.97 -19.25
C ARG A 15 4.22 -34.53 -19.53
N GLU A 16 4.40 -34.15 -20.79
CA GLU A 16 4.76 -32.78 -21.16
C GLU A 16 3.76 -31.74 -20.62
N VAL A 17 2.46 -32.03 -20.74
CA VAL A 17 1.40 -31.17 -20.22
C VAL A 17 1.46 -31.10 -18.69
N ALA A 18 1.61 -32.24 -18.01
CA ALA A 18 1.71 -32.29 -16.55
C ALA A 18 2.92 -31.52 -16.02
N GLU A 19 4.08 -31.65 -16.66
CA GLU A 19 5.30 -30.91 -16.29
C GLU A 19 5.13 -29.40 -16.48
N ARG A 20 4.52 -28.98 -17.60
CA ARG A 20 4.24 -27.57 -17.86
C ARG A 20 3.24 -27.00 -16.86
N GLU A 21 2.18 -27.73 -16.54
CA GLU A 21 1.21 -27.32 -15.53
C GLU A 21 1.84 -27.21 -14.15
N ALA A 22 2.70 -28.16 -13.77
CA ALA A 22 3.43 -28.12 -12.50
C ALA A 22 4.35 -26.90 -12.44
N ALA A 23 5.09 -26.61 -13.51
CA ALA A 23 5.95 -25.43 -13.60
C ALA A 23 5.15 -24.13 -13.49
N TRP A 24 4.00 -24.03 -14.15
CA TRP A 24 3.11 -22.87 -14.08
C TRP A 24 2.49 -22.69 -12.69
N LYS A 25 2.02 -23.77 -12.04
CA LYS A 25 1.50 -23.72 -10.67
C LYS A 25 2.57 -23.28 -9.67
N ALA A 26 3.80 -23.78 -9.82
CA ALA A 26 4.92 -23.37 -8.98
C ALA A 26 5.26 -21.88 -9.15
N GLU A 27 5.28 -21.39 -10.39
CA GLU A 27 5.52 -19.97 -10.69
C GLU A 27 4.40 -19.08 -10.15
N LEU A 28 3.14 -19.47 -10.33
CA LEU A 28 2.00 -18.75 -9.78
C LEU A 28 2.10 -18.64 -8.25
N SER A 29 2.36 -19.75 -7.57
CA SER A 29 2.51 -19.79 -6.12
C SER A 29 3.65 -18.89 -5.63
N ARG A 30 4.79 -18.85 -6.34
CA ARG A 30 5.89 -17.92 -6.04
C ARG A 30 5.46 -16.46 -6.12
N ARG A 31 4.72 -16.10 -7.17
CA ARG A 31 4.23 -14.73 -7.37
C ARG A 31 3.21 -14.33 -6.32
N GLU A 32 2.27 -15.21 -6.01
CA GLU A 32 1.28 -14.97 -4.94
C GLU A 32 1.96 -14.76 -3.58
N ALA A 33 2.97 -15.56 -3.26
CA ALA A 33 3.75 -15.39 -2.03
C ALA A 33 4.52 -14.07 -1.99
N GLU A 34 5.06 -13.61 -3.12
CA GLU A 34 5.72 -12.31 -3.21
C GLU A 34 4.74 -11.14 -3.05
N ILE A 35 3.57 -11.22 -3.70
CA ILE A 35 2.51 -10.23 -3.54
C ILE A 35 2.11 -10.12 -2.06
N ALA A 36 1.85 -11.26 -1.39
CA ALA A 36 1.48 -11.27 0.02
C ALA A 36 2.55 -10.63 0.93
N ARG A 37 3.85 -10.87 0.66
CA ARG A 37 4.95 -10.20 1.38
C ARG A 37 4.94 -8.69 1.16
N GLN A 38 4.74 -8.25 -0.08
CA GLN A 38 4.71 -6.83 -0.42
C GLN A 38 3.52 -6.12 0.19
N GLU A 39 2.33 -6.74 0.16
CA GLU A 39 1.12 -6.21 0.79
C GLU A 39 1.29 -6.08 2.30
N ALA A 40 1.89 -7.08 2.96
CA ALA A 40 2.20 -7.01 4.40
C ALA A 40 3.16 -5.85 4.73
N ARG A 41 4.20 -5.66 3.91
CA ARG A 41 5.14 -4.53 4.06
C ARG A 41 4.43 -3.19 3.89
N LEU A 42 3.65 -3.03 2.82
CA LEU A 42 2.91 -1.80 2.54
C LEU A 42 1.89 -1.48 3.62
N LYS A 43 1.25 -2.49 4.21
CA LYS A 43 0.33 -2.30 5.33
C LYS A 43 1.05 -1.67 6.53
N MET A 44 2.21 -2.21 6.92
CA MET A 44 3.00 -1.66 8.04
C MET A 44 3.49 -0.25 7.74
N GLU A 45 3.98 0.00 6.51
CA GLU A 45 4.43 1.33 6.09
C GLU A 45 3.29 2.36 6.15
N LYS A 46 2.11 1.99 5.65
CA LYS A 46 0.91 2.83 5.74
C LYS A 46 0.51 3.12 7.19
N GLU A 47 0.54 2.13 8.07
CA GLU A 47 0.25 2.32 9.49
C GLU A 47 1.26 3.25 10.17
N ASN A 48 2.54 3.16 9.82
CA ASN A 48 3.58 4.07 10.32
C ASN A 48 3.34 5.51 9.82
N LEU A 49 3.08 5.67 8.53
CA LEU A 49 2.79 6.97 7.94
C LEU A 49 1.54 7.62 8.54
N GLU A 50 0.48 6.85 8.83
CA GLU A 50 -0.72 7.41 9.46
C GLU A 50 -0.44 7.86 10.91
N LYS A 51 0.41 7.14 11.64
CA LYS A 51 0.87 7.57 12.98
C LYS A 51 1.67 8.87 12.89
N GLU A 52 2.64 8.96 11.98
CA GLU A 52 3.45 10.17 11.77
C GLU A 52 2.56 11.35 11.35
N LYS A 53 1.65 11.13 10.39
CA LYS A 53 0.68 12.12 9.96
C LYS A 53 -0.21 12.59 11.12
N SER A 54 -0.65 11.70 12.01
CA SER A 54 -1.42 12.09 13.18
C SER A 54 -0.64 12.99 14.14
N VAL A 55 0.70 12.85 14.22
CA VAL A 55 1.55 13.73 15.02
C VAL A 55 1.77 15.07 14.31
N LEU A 56 1.91 15.06 12.98
CA LEU A 56 2.22 16.27 12.22
C LEU A 56 0.98 17.09 11.85
N MET A 57 -0.20 16.47 11.76
CA MET A 57 -1.43 17.14 11.38
C MET A 57 -1.88 18.07 12.50
N GLY A 58 -1.75 19.36 12.25
CA GLY A 58 -2.27 20.38 13.15
C GLY A 58 -3.73 20.72 12.88
N THR A 59 -4.42 21.20 13.91
CA THR A 59 -5.78 21.76 13.81
C THR A 59 -5.72 23.25 14.09
N ALA A 60 -6.47 24.04 13.32
CA ALA A 60 -6.64 25.47 13.57
C ALA A 60 -8.02 25.71 14.18
N SER A 61 -8.08 26.45 15.28
CA SER A 61 -9.34 26.90 15.86
C SER A 61 -9.94 28.00 14.98
N ASN A 62 -11.21 27.86 14.60
CA ASN A 62 -11.97 28.91 13.91
C ASN A 62 -12.61 29.90 14.89
N GLN A 63 -12.20 29.93 16.15
CA GLN A 63 -12.67 30.95 17.07
C GLN A 63 -12.12 32.32 16.64
N ASP A 64 -13.04 33.21 16.29
CA ASP A 64 -12.73 34.62 16.06
C ASP A 64 -12.40 35.26 17.41
N ASN A 65 -11.11 35.23 17.76
CA ASN A 65 -10.61 36.02 18.88
C ASN A 65 -10.69 37.50 18.51
N GLN A 66 -11.10 38.34 19.46
CA GLN A 66 -11.27 39.79 19.25
C GLN A 66 -9.97 40.51 18.84
N ASP A 67 -8.81 39.90 19.10
CA ASP A 67 -7.48 40.40 18.73
C ASP A 67 -7.00 39.92 17.35
N GLY A 68 -7.80 39.11 16.63
CA GLY A 68 -7.47 38.57 15.31
C GLY A 68 -6.39 37.47 15.33
N ALA A 69 -5.98 36.99 16.52
CA ALA A 69 -4.98 35.92 16.64
C ALA A 69 -5.60 34.54 16.36
N LEU A 70 -4.90 33.73 15.57
CA LEU A 70 -5.25 32.35 15.25
C LEU A 70 -4.60 31.41 16.27
N GLU A 71 -5.39 30.50 16.84
CA GLU A 71 -4.86 29.41 17.65
C GLU A 71 -4.74 28.15 16.79
N ILE A 72 -3.54 27.57 16.76
CA ILE A 72 -3.27 26.30 16.09
C ILE A 72 -2.73 25.31 17.10
N THR A 73 -3.03 24.03 16.91
CA THR A 73 -2.37 22.93 17.59
C THR A 73 -1.53 22.21 16.55
N VAL A 74 -0.24 22.01 16.78
CA VAL A 74 0.66 21.23 15.92
C VAL A 74 1.48 20.32 16.82
N SER A 75 1.53 19.02 16.52
CA SER A 75 2.29 18.04 17.32
C SER A 75 1.95 18.04 18.81
N GLY A 76 0.68 18.29 19.15
CA GLY A 76 0.18 18.34 20.52
C GLY A 76 0.47 19.65 21.26
N GLU A 77 1.23 20.56 20.66
CA GLU A 77 1.55 21.88 21.23
C GLU A 77 0.60 22.94 20.68
N LYS A 78 0.17 23.86 21.54
CA LYS A 78 -0.69 24.98 21.18
C LYS A 78 0.14 26.22 20.89
N TYR A 79 -0.13 26.84 19.75
CA TYR A 79 0.51 28.07 19.30
C TYR A 79 -0.54 29.16 19.06
N ARG A 80 -0.19 30.40 19.39
CA ARG A 80 -0.97 31.59 19.08
C ARG A 80 -0.23 32.39 18.00
N CYS A 81 -0.82 32.48 16.81
CA CYS A 81 -0.24 33.15 15.65
C CYS A 81 -0.99 34.45 15.38
N LEU A 82 -0.25 35.55 15.23
CA LEU A 82 -0.85 36.81 14.77
C LEU A 82 -1.19 36.69 13.27
N ARG A 83 -2.44 36.96 12.89
CA ARG A 83 -2.79 37.08 11.47
C ARG A 83 -2.25 38.40 10.95
N PHE A 84 -1.40 38.35 9.93
CA PHE A 84 -1.03 39.55 9.18
C PHE A 84 -2.26 40.08 8.43
N ALA A 85 -2.90 41.11 8.96
CA ALA A 85 -3.86 41.89 8.20
C ALA A 85 -3.07 42.75 7.20
N LYS A 86 -3.17 42.47 5.90
CA LYS A 86 -2.71 43.42 4.88
C LYS A 86 -3.42 44.74 5.12
N ALA A 87 -2.66 45.83 5.32
CA ALA A 87 -3.23 47.17 5.42
C ALA A 87 -4.09 47.43 4.18
N LYS A 88 -5.37 47.76 4.37
CA LYS A 88 -6.22 48.23 3.28
C LYS A 88 -5.67 49.60 2.87
N LYS A 89 -5.31 49.74 1.59
CA LYS A 89 -4.94 51.03 0.98
C LYS A 89 -6.13 51.96 0.94
#